data_AF-A0A0J7KME2-F1
#
_entry.id   AF-A0A0J7KME2-F1
#
_cell.length_a   1.000
_cell.length_b   1.000
_cell.length_c   1.000
_cell.angle_alpha   90.00
_cell.angle_beta   90.00
_cell.angle_gamma   90.00
#
_symmetry.space_group_name_H-M   'P 1'
#
loop_
_entity.id
_entity.type
_entity.pdbx_description
1 polymer ?
#
loop_
_entity_poly.entity_id
_entity_poly.type
_entity_poly.pdbx_seq_one_letter_code
_entity_poly.pdbx_strand_id
1 'polypeptide(L)'
;MSFISRIPLHKTDSVRKALKKVGTDLQQIDLCKVNASSEPLINYLDVEYYGVISIGTPPQIFNVIFDTGSSNLWVPSAKCSSSNFACLLHNKYDSTKSSTYKSNGAQFAIQYGTDNLTGFLSTDVVNVAGLNVQSQTFGEVINESGLALIFAKFDGILGLGYPSISVDGVTPVFNNMVQQGLVPE
;
A
#
# COMPACT_ATOMS: atom_id res chain seq x y z
N MET A 1 26.48 8.01 18.84
CA MET A 1 25.51 8.92 18.20
C MET A 1 24.33 8.09 17.73
N SER A 2 23.13 8.34 18.24
CA SER A 2 21.91 7.68 17.76
C SER A 2 21.57 8.27 16.38
N PHE A 3 21.54 7.42 15.36
CA PHE A 3 21.07 7.80 14.02
C PHE A 3 19.55 7.71 14.03
N ILE A 4 18.86 8.84 13.83
CA ILE A 4 17.40 8.88 13.79
C ILE A 4 16.97 8.92 12.32
N SER A 5 16.35 7.85 11.84
CA SER A 5 15.68 7.82 10.54
C SER A 5 14.29 8.44 10.66
N ARG A 6 13.94 9.39 9.78
CA ARG A 6 12.63 10.05 9.76
C ARG A 6 12.00 9.92 8.39
N ILE A 7 10.72 9.59 8.35
CA ILE A 7 9.91 9.61 7.13
C ILE A 7 9.06 10.89 7.17
N PRO A 8 9.35 11.91 6.36
CA PRO A 8 8.46 13.07 6.27
C PRO A 8 7.13 12.65 5.65
N LEU A 9 6.03 13.14 6.23
CA LEU A 9 4.69 12.94 5.70
C LEU A 9 4.22 14.22 5.00
N HIS A 10 3.58 14.05 3.85
CA HIS A 10 3.05 15.11 3.01
C HIS A 10 1.53 15.18 3.15
N LYS A 11 1.01 16.38 3.42
CA LYS A 11 -0.43 16.61 3.54
C LYS A 11 -1.09 16.77 2.17
N THR A 12 -2.27 16.19 1.99
CA THR A 12 -3.08 16.26 0.77
C THR A 12 -4.58 16.38 1.09
N ASP A 13 -5.39 16.73 0.09
CA ASP A 13 -6.84 16.65 0.21
C ASP A 13 -7.27 15.18 0.29
N SER A 14 -8.16 14.86 1.22
CA SER A 14 -8.73 13.53 1.33
C SER A 14 -9.61 13.17 0.12
N VAL A 15 -9.82 11.88 -0.10
CA VAL A 15 -10.71 11.39 -1.16
C VAL A 15 -12.14 11.91 -0.98
N ARG A 16 -12.68 11.96 0.26
CA ARG A 16 -14.00 12.57 0.52
C ARG A 16 -14.04 14.03 0.12
N LYS A 17 -12.99 14.79 0.42
CA LYS A 17 -12.92 16.21 0.07
C LYS A 17 -12.81 16.39 -1.45
N ALA A 18 -12.06 15.53 -2.15
CA ALA A 18 -11.99 15.51 -3.61
C ALA A 18 -13.35 15.19 -4.26
N LEU A 19 -14.05 14.17 -3.75
CA LEU A 19 -15.39 13.79 -4.23
C LEU A 19 -16.44 14.88 -3.99
N LYS A 20 -16.43 15.51 -2.80
CA LYS A 20 -17.30 16.66 -2.51
C LYS A 20 -17.08 17.82 -3.48
N LYS A 21 -15.84 18.08 -3.90
CA LYS A 21 -15.52 19.14 -4.88
C LYS A 21 -16.12 18.89 -6.26
N VAL A 22 -16.32 17.62 -6.64
CA VAL A 22 -16.95 17.24 -7.93
C VAL A 22 -18.44 16.92 -7.79
N GLY A 23 -19.08 17.35 -6.70
CA GLY A 23 -20.53 17.21 -6.49
C GLY A 23 -20.99 15.80 -6.14
N THR A 24 -20.08 14.92 -5.71
CA THR A 24 -20.42 13.56 -5.26
C THR A 24 -20.38 13.50 -3.74
N ASP A 25 -21.53 13.24 -3.10
CA ASP A 25 -21.59 13.03 -1.65
C ASP A 25 -21.63 11.53 -1.36
N LEU A 26 -20.63 11.04 -0.63
CA LEU A 26 -20.59 9.64 -0.19
C LEU A 26 -21.47 9.50 1.04
N GLN A 27 -22.67 8.93 0.88
CA GLN A 27 -23.48 8.49 2.01
C GLN A 27 -22.72 7.36 2.74
N GLN A 28 -22.48 7.57 4.03
CA GLN A 28 -21.86 6.60 4.91
C GLN A 28 -22.89 5.48 5.15
N ILE A 29 -22.73 4.33 4.48
CA ILE A 29 -23.56 3.16 4.73
C ILE A 29 -22.97 2.45 5.96
N ASP A 30 -23.67 2.49 7.10
CA ASP A 30 -23.32 1.73 8.29
C ASP A 30 -23.48 0.22 8.04
N LEU A 31 -22.42 -0.41 7.53
CA LEU A 31 -22.34 -1.86 7.31
C LEU A 31 -21.65 -2.53 8.51
N CYS A 32 -22.26 -2.47 9.69
CA CYS A 32 -21.84 -3.27 10.84
C CYS A 32 -22.97 -4.20 11.29
N LYS A 33 -23.08 -5.35 10.62
CA LYS A 33 -23.66 -6.58 11.19
C LYS A 33 -22.87 -7.79 10.70
N VAL A 34 -21.80 -8.17 11.41
CA VAL A 34 -21.19 -9.51 11.28
C VAL A 34 -20.74 -10.00 12.67
N ASN A 35 -21.17 -11.20 13.05
CA ASN A 35 -20.80 -11.90 14.29
C ASN A 35 -19.35 -12.45 14.21
N ALA A 36 -18.56 -12.23 15.29
CA ALA A 36 -17.34 -12.91 15.78
C ALA A 36 -16.41 -13.61 14.75
N SER A 37 -15.11 -13.31 14.59
CA SER A 37 -14.05 -12.60 15.34
C SER A 37 -13.66 -11.26 14.67
N SER A 38 -13.70 -10.16 15.42
CA SER A 38 -13.67 -8.79 14.88
C SER A 38 -12.28 -8.16 14.95
N GLU A 39 -11.74 -7.70 13.81
CA GLU A 39 -10.96 -6.46 13.73
C GLU A 39 -11.16 -5.74 12.38
N PRO A 40 -12.20 -4.89 12.23
CA PRO A 40 -12.19 -3.87 11.17
C PRO A 40 -12.65 -2.49 11.66
N LEU A 41 -11.91 -1.44 11.29
CA LEU A 41 -12.49 -0.17 10.81
C LEU A 41 -11.39 0.74 10.25
N ILE A 42 -11.31 0.84 8.92
CA ILE A 42 -10.41 1.80 8.25
C ILE A 42 -11.22 2.61 7.23
N ASN A 43 -11.20 3.94 7.38
CA ASN A 43 -11.86 4.88 6.48
C ASN A 43 -10.82 5.55 5.55
N TYR A 44 -10.72 5.05 4.32
CA TYR A 44 -9.86 5.61 3.26
C TYR A 44 -10.50 6.80 2.51
N LEU A 45 -11.26 7.63 3.22
CA LEU A 45 -11.89 8.82 2.66
C LEU A 45 -11.64 10.10 3.48
N ASP A 46 -10.92 10.03 4.60
CA ASP A 46 -10.39 11.21 5.29
C ASP A 46 -8.86 11.15 5.47
N VAL A 47 -8.19 10.24 4.74
CA VAL A 47 -6.72 10.16 4.78
C VAL A 47 -6.11 11.37 4.07
N GLU A 48 -5.32 12.12 4.81
CA GLU A 48 -4.69 13.36 4.35
C GLU A 48 -3.16 13.27 4.29
N TYR A 49 -2.53 12.14 4.65
CA TYR A 49 -1.07 12.04 4.75
C TYR A 49 -0.52 10.80 4.04
N TYR A 50 0.53 11.00 3.25
CA TYR A 50 1.33 9.93 2.65
C TYR A 50 2.82 10.24 2.84
N GLY A 51 3.67 9.22 2.79
CA GLY A 51 5.11 9.40 2.66
C GLY A 51 5.64 8.71 1.40
N VAL A 52 6.94 8.85 1.17
CA VAL A 52 7.59 8.36 -0.05
C VAL A 52 8.43 7.13 0.27
N ILE A 53 8.24 6.08 -0.53
CA ILE A 53 9.11 4.90 -0.56
C ILE A 53 9.61 4.69 -1.98
N SER A 54 10.58 3.79 -2.15
CA SER A 54 10.91 3.28 -3.47
C SER A 54 11.11 1.78 -3.48
N ILE A 55 10.85 1.17 -4.63
CA ILE A 55 10.92 -0.27 -4.84
C ILE A 55 11.80 -0.56 -6.05
N GLY A 56 12.70 -1.53 -5.91
CA GLY A 56 13.55 -2.03 -6.98
C GLY A 56 14.85 -1.27 -7.23
N THR A 57 15.59 -1.75 -8.22
CA THR A 57 16.91 -1.23 -8.63
C THR A 57 17.00 -1.08 -10.16
N PRO A 58 17.06 0.13 -10.74
CA PRO A 58 17.00 1.42 -10.06
C PRO A 58 15.67 1.67 -9.33
N PRO A 59 15.65 2.55 -8.31
CA PRO A 59 14.46 2.78 -7.50
C PRO A 59 13.28 3.36 -8.28
N GLN A 60 12.10 2.75 -8.11
CA GLN A 60 10.81 3.25 -8.61
C GLN A 60 10.03 3.86 -7.44
N ILE A 61 9.57 5.11 -7.56
CA ILE A 61 9.06 5.91 -6.44
C ILE A 61 7.55 5.73 -6.28
N PHE A 62 7.09 5.59 -5.03
CA PHE A 62 5.67 5.51 -4.69
C PHE A 62 5.33 6.39 -3.49
N ASN A 63 4.18 7.05 -3.59
CA ASN A 63 3.53 7.71 -2.48
C ASN A 63 2.66 6.69 -1.76
N VAL A 64 2.93 6.40 -0.48
CA VAL A 64 2.18 5.39 0.27
C VAL A 64 1.61 5.94 1.56
N ILE A 65 0.45 5.41 1.94
CA ILE A 65 -0.08 5.59 3.28
C ILE A 65 0.64 4.63 4.21
N PHE A 66 1.14 5.14 5.34
CA PHE A 66 1.68 4.35 6.43
C PHE A 66 0.53 3.97 7.35
N ASP A 67 0.06 2.73 7.25
CA ASP A 67 -1.18 2.28 7.88
C ASP A 67 -0.90 1.29 9.01
N THR A 68 -1.27 1.66 10.24
CA THR A 68 -1.12 0.77 11.41
C THR A 68 -2.27 -0.23 11.56
N GLY A 69 -3.35 -0.07 10.78
CA GLY A 69 -4.51 -0.97 10.76
C GLY A 69 -4.37 -2.15 9.79
N SER A 70 -3.34 -2.18 8.94
CA SER A 70 -3.06 -3.27 8.00
C SER A 70 -1.58 -3.66 8.01
N SER A 71 -1.25 -4.81 7.39
CA SER A 71 0.11 -5.39 7.47
C SER A 71 0.82 -5.60 6.15
N ASN A 72 0.08 -5.59 5.03
CA ASN A 72 0.68 -5.81 3.71
C ASN A 72 1.16 -4.49 3.10
N LEU A 73 2.30 -4.54 2.40
CA LEU A 73 2.67 -3.54 1.41
C LEU A 73 2.04 -3.92 0.06
N TRP A 74 1.43 -2.97 -0.63
CA TRP A 74 0.99 -3.16 -2.00
C TRP A 74 1.08 -1.85 -2.80
N VAL A 75 1.33 -1.98 -4.11
CA VAL A 75 1.38 -0.87 -5.09
C VAL A 75 0.75 -1.29 -6.42
N PRO A 76 0.33 -0.35 -7.28
CA PRO A 76 -0.19 -0.67 -8.61
C PRO A 76 0.89 -1.32 -9.48
N SER A 77 0.50 -2.32 -10.26
CA SER A 77 1.39 -3.01 -11.20
C SER A 77 1.37 -2.36 -12.58
N ALA A 78 2.51 -2.35 -13.27
CA ALA A 78 2.57 -2.03 -14.70
C ALA A 78 1.81 -3.05 -15.58
N LYS A 79 1.42 -4.21 -15.02
CA LYS A 79 0.64 -5.26 -15.68
C LYS A 79 -0.88 -5.06 -15.57
N CYS A 80 -1.35 -4.02 -14.88
CA CYS A 80 -2.77 -3.68 -14.84
C CYS A 80 -3.29 -3.30 -16.24
N SER A 81 -4.60 -3.44 -16.46
CA SER A 81 -5.21 -3.03 -17.74
C SER A 81 -5.12 -1.51 -17.93
N SER A 82 -4.81 -1.06 -19.15
CA SER A 82 -4.90 0.35 -19.53
C SER A 82 -6.33 0.90 -19.48
N SER A 83 -7.34 0.04 -19.44
CA SER A 83 -8.74 0.44 -19.21
C SER A 83 -9.06 0.70 -17.72
N ASN A 84 -8.16 0.40 -16.80
CA ASN A 84 -8.30 0.72 -15.38
C ASN A 84 -7.80 2.15 -15.10
N PHE A 85 -8.73 3.09 -14.88
CA PHE A 85 -8.43 4.49 -14.65
C PHE A 85 -7.56 4.74 -13.41
N ALA A 86 -7.79 4.03 -12.30
CA ALA A 86 -6.95 4.17 -11.11
C ALA A 86 -5.50 3.83 -11.43
N CYS A 87 -5.29 2.77 -12.22
CA CYS A 87 -3.96 2.37 -12.62
C CYS A 87 -3.28 3.34 -13.60
N LEU A 88 -4.04 4.02 -14.46
CA LEU A 88 -3.50 5.05 -15.34
C LEU A 88 -2.97 6.26 -14.57
N LEU A 89 -3.66 6.64 -13.49
CA LEU A 89 -3.41 7.88 -12.75
C LEU A 89 -2.27 7.78 -11.72
N HIS A 90 -1.86 6.57 -11.34
CA HIS A 90 -0.88 6.32 -10.28
C HIS A 90 0.46 5.81 -10.82
N ASN A 91 1.50 5.96 -10.00
CA ASN A 91 2.77 5.30 -10.23
C ASN A 91 2.57 3.79 -10.23
N LYS A 92 3.29 3.10 -11.13
CA LYS A 92 3.16 1.66 -11.33
C LYS A 92 4.52 1.00 -11.17
N TYR A 93 4.55 -0.10 -10.44
CA TYR A 93 5.74 -0.94 -10.34
C TYR A 93 5.90 -1.76 -11.61
N ASP A 94 7.05 -1.59 -12.25
CA ASP A 94 7.46 -2.32 -13.43
C ASP A 94 8.60 -3.26 -13.06
N SER A 95 8.27 -4.54 -12.85
CA SER A 95 9.24 -5.57 -12.51
C SER A 95 10.34 -5.73 -13.56
N THR A 96 10.08 -5.38 -14.82
CA THR A 96 11.06 -5.51 -15.92
C THR A 96 12.20 -4.50 -15.83
N LYS A 97 12.00 -3.43 -15.04
CA LYS A 97 12.98 -2.35 -14.83
C LYS A 97 13.83 -2.54 -13.57
N SER A 98 13.56 -3.56 -12.76
CA SER A 98 14.29 -3.81 -11.52
C SER A 98 15.25 -5.00 -11.65
N SER A 99 16.53 -4.78 -11.42
CA SER A 99 17.56 -5.82 -11.39
C SER A 99 17.55 -6.66 -10.11
N THR A 100 16.87 -6.19 -9.05
CA THR A 100 16.74 -6.89 -7.77
C THR A 100 15.41 -7.62 -7.61
N TYR A 101 14.51 -7.50 -8.59
CA TYR A 101 13.24 -8.20 -8.63
C TYR A 101 13.43 -9.73 -8.58
N LYS A 102 12.60 -10.38 -7.76
CA LYS A 102 12.44 -11.83 -7.69
C LYS A 102 10.96 -12.16 -7.87
N SER A 103 10.66 -13.00 -8.86
CA SER A 103 9.30 -13.45 -9.12
C SER A 103 8.77 -14.29 -7.96
N ASN A 104 7.52 -14.03 -7.55
CA ASN A 104 6.75 -14.91 -6.67
C ASN A 104 5.51 -15.42 -7.42
N GLY A 105 4.61 -14.52 -7.83
CA GLY A 105 3.48 -14.84 -8.72
C GLY A 105 2.28 -15.50 -8.05
N ALA A 106 2.33 -15.79 -6.74
CA ALA A 106 1.17 -16.23 -5.98
C ALA A 106 0.05 -15.17 -6.06
N GLN A 107 -1.21 -15.60 -6.14
CA GLN A 107 -2.35 -14.69 -6.16
C GLN A 107 -2.41 -13.89 -4.85
N PHE A 108 -2.74 -12.61 -4.96
CA PHE A 108 -2.91 -11.71 -3.83
C PHE A 108 -4.26 -11.01 -3.94
N ALA A 109 -5.02 -10.99 -2.86
CA ALA A 109 -6.30 -10.29 -2.79
C ALA A 109 -6.49 -9.69 -1.40
N ILE A 110 -6.90 -8.42 -1.34
CA ILE A 110 -7.17 -7.74 -0.08
C ILE A 110 -8.46 -6.92 -0.21
N GLN A 111 -9.23 -6.92 0.87
CA GLN A 111 -10.48 -6.19 0.97
C GLN A 111 -10.32 -5.04 1.96
N TYR A 112 -10.53 -3.80 1.48
CA TYR A 112 -10.55 -2.60 2.30
C TYR A 112 -11.97 -2.02 2.30
N GLY A 113 -12.74 -2.31 3.36
CA GLY A 113 -14.15 -1.93 3.41
C GLY A 113 -14.95 -2.58 2.28
N THR A 114 -15.50 -1.76 1.39
CA THR A 114 -16.25 -2.22 0.20
C THR A 114 -15.35 -2.44 -1.02
N ASP A 115 -14.11 -1.95 -0.98
CA ASP A 115 -13.21 -2.01 -2.12
C ASP A 115 -12.39 -3.31 -2.09
N ASN A 116 -12.36 -4.01 -3.22
CA ASN A 116 -11.50 -5.19 -3.41
C ASN A 116 -10.36 -4.88 -4.37
N LEU A 117 -9.15 -5.22 -3.93
CA LEU A 117 -7.92 -5.16 -4.72
C LEU A 117 -7.46 -6.58 -5.00
N THR A 118 -7.14 -6.88 -6.26
CA THR A 118 -6.58 -8.18 -6.66
C THR A 118 -5.33 -8.01 -7.51
N GLY A 119 -4.44 -8.98 -7.40
CA GLY A 119 -3.08 -8.89 -7.89
C GLY A 119 -2.31 -10.19 -7.70
N PHE A 120 -1.00 -10.06 -7.64
CA PHE A 120 -0.09 -11.15 -7.34
C PHE A 120 1.07 -10.65 -6.48
N LEU A 121 1.73 -11.56 -5.77
CA LEU A 121 2.89 -11.24 -4.95
C LEU A 121 4.15 -11.11 -5.81
N SER A 122 5.00 -10.17 -5.43
CA SER A 122 6.34 -9.95 -5.97
C SER A 122 7.32 -9.66 -4.85
N THR A 123 8.60 -9.91 -5.09
CA THR A 123 9.65 -9.66 -4.09
C THR A 123 10.71 -8.74 -4.69
N ASP A 124 11.09 -7.69 -3.95
CA ASP A 124 12.14 -6.78 -4.37
C ASP A 124 12.79 -6.08 -3.16
N VAL A 125 13.77 -5.21 -3.40
CA VAL A 125 14.30 -4.28 -2.40
C VAL A 125 13.33 -3.13 -2.24
N VAL A 126 12.98 -2.81 -1.00
CA VAL A 126 12.15 -1.65 -0.66
C VAL A 126 12.98 -0.68 0.17
N ASN A 127 13.11 0.56 -0.29
CA ASN A 127 13.74 1.64 0.47
C ASN A 127 12.68 2.46 1.21
N VAL A 128 12.88 2.60 2.52
CA VAL A 128 12.07 3.49 3.37
C VAL A 128 13.01 4.38 4.16
N ALA A 129 12.96 5.70 3.90
CA ALA A 129 13.84 6.69 4.54
C ALA A 129 15.34 6.33 4.52
N GLY A 130 15.84 5.80 3.40
CA GLY A 130 17.24 5.40 3.26
C GLY A 130 17.57 4.00 3.79
N LEU A 131 16.62 3.32 4.45
CA LEU A 131 16.77 1.94 4.91
C LEU A 131 16.36 0.98 3.79
N ASN A 132 17.31 0.20 3.29
CA ASN A 132 17.08 -0.80 2.23
C ASN A 132 16.63 -2.13 2.83
N VAL A 133 15.33 -2.36 2.87
CA VAL A 133 14.73 -3.64 3.26
C VAL A 133 14.91 -4.64 2.13
N GLN A 134 15.73 -5.65 2.35
CA GLN A 134 16.06 -6.67 1.37
C GLN A 134 14.94 -7.71 1.28
N SER A 135 14.69 -8.23 0.08
CA SER A 135 13.75 -9.34 -0.17
C SER A 135 12.36 -9.12 0.45
N GLN A 136 11.82 -7.90 0.37
CA GLN A 136 10.48 -7.60 0.81
C GLN A 136 9.46 -8.14 -0.21
N THR A 137 8.55 -9.00 0.24
CA THR A 137 7.40 -9.43 -0.56
C THR A 137 6.26 -8.43 -0.44
N PHE A 138 5.63 -8.06 -1.54
CA PHE A 138 4.54 -7.09 -1.60
C PHE A 138 3.54 -7.45 -2.71
N GLY A 139 2.34 -6.88 -2.64
CA GLY A 139 1.31 -7.05 -3.66
C GLY A 139 1.49 -6.11 -4.86
N GLU A 140 1.56 -6.67 -6.06
CA GLU A 140 1.38 -5.97 -7.33
C GLU A 140 -0.11 -6.00 -7.72
N VAL A 141 -0.81 -4.88 -7.55
CA VAL A 141 -2.25 -4.77 -7.82
C VAL A 141 -2.51 -4.59 -9.32
N ILE A 142 -3.36 -5.44 -9.90
CA ILE A 142 -3.77 -5.37 -11.32
C ILE A 142 -5.21 -4.90 -11.50
N ASN A 143 -6.08 -5.16 -10.52
CA ASN A 143 -7.48 -4.77 -10.54
C ASN A 143 -7.89 -4.16 -9.21
N GLU A 144 -8.75 -3.15 -9.29
CA GLU A 144 -9.41 -2.49 -8.18
C GLU A 144 -10.87 -2.27 -8.57
N SER A 145 -11.77 -2.47 -7.60
CA SER A 145 -13.23 -2.34 -7.80
C SER A 145 -13.84 -1.06 -7.20
N GLY A 146 -13.02 -0.18 -6.61
CA GLY A 146 -13.44 1.04 -5.91
C GLY A 146 -13.15 2.34 -6.66
N LEU A 147 -13.81 3.43 -6.23
CA LEU A 147 -13.50 4.79 -6.68
C LEU A 147 -12.37 5.42 -5.84
N ALA A 148 -12.00 4.80 -4.72
CA ALA A 148 -11.09 5.38 -3.75
C ALA A 148 -9.72 5.71 -4.37
N LEU A 149 -9.08 4.78 -5.10
CA LEU A 149 -7.80 5.11 -5.71
C LEU A 149 -7.93 6.01 -6.93
N ILE A 150 -9.07 6.08 -7.64
CA ILE A 150 -9.22 7.05 -8.76
C ILE A 150 -9.04 8.49 -8.26
N PHE A 151 -9.53 8.79 -7.06
CA PHE A 151 -9.46 10.12 -6.45
C PHE A 151 -8.33 10.25 -5.42
N ALA A 152 -7.58 9.17 -5.16
CA ALA A 152 -6.45 9.19 -4.26
C ALA A 152 -5.30 10.06 -4.80
N LYS A 153 -4.47 10.51 -3.86
CA LYS A 153 -3.20 11.21 -4.12
C LYS A 153 -1.99 10.38 -3.70
N PHE A 154 -2.23 9.14 -3.30
CA PHE A 154 -1.26 8.14 -2.92
C PHE A 154 -1.41 6.95 -3.87
N ASP A 155 -0.31 6.26 -4.15
CA ASP A 155 -0.26 5.12 -5.06
C ASP A 155 -0.64 3.82 -4.37
N GLY A 156 -0.26 3.64 -3.10
CA GLY A 156 -0.50 2.39 -2.37
C GLY A 156 -0.47 2.52 -0.85
N ILE A 157 -0.42 1.38 -0.16
CA ILE A 157 -0.38 1.29 1.30
C ILE A 157 0.86 0.50 1.71
N LEU A 158 1.54 0.99 2.75
CA LEU A 158 2.54 0.27 3.52
C LEU A 158 1.95 -0.03 4.91
N GLY A 159 1.56 -1.28 5.12
CA GLY A 159 1.07 -1.77 6.41
C GLY A 159 2.19 -1.84 7.47
N LEU A 160 1.87 -1.34 8.66
CA LEU A 160 2.71 -1.31 9.86
C LEU A 160 2.14 -2.16 11.01
N GLY A 161 1.05 -2.89 10.74
CA GLY A 161 0.44 -3.84 11.67
C GLY A 161 1.28 -5.10 11.89
N TYR A 162 0.78 -5.96 12.78
CA TYR A 162 1.44 -7.20 13.16
C TYR A 162 1.32 -8.29 12.08
N PRO A 163 2.30 -9.20 11.95
CA PRO A 163 2.23 -10.31 10.99
C PRO A 163 0.97 -11.17 11.06
N SER A 164 0.31 -11.23 12.23
CA SER A 164 -0.91 -12.03 12.46
C SER A 164 -2.12 -11.60 11.61
N ILE A 165 -2.13 -10.36 11.10
CA ILE A 165 -3.20 -9.86 10.21
C ILE A 165 -2.71 -9.69 8.76
N SER A 166 -1.53 -10.20 8.44
CA SER A 166 -0.99 -10.15 7.08
C SER A 166 -1.68 -11.19 6.20
N VAL A 167 -2.24 -10.73 5.09
CA VAL A 167 -2.77 -11.61 4.05
C VAL A 167 -1.63 -12.47 3.50
N ASP A 168 -1.92 -13.75 3.26
CA ASP A 168 -1.01 -14.78 2.78
C ASP A 168 0.25 -15.00 3.65
N GLY A 169 0.24 -14.54 4.91
CA GLY A 169 1.35 -14.71 5.84
C GLY A 169 2.62 -13.95 5.43
N VAL A 170 2.50 -12.93 4.59
CA VAL A 170 3.63 -12.12 4.14
C VAL A 170 4.26 -11.37 5.31
N THR A 171 5.58 -11.46 5.48
CA THR A 171 6.29 -10.69 6.52
C THR A 171 6.15 -9.17 6.26
N PRO A 172 5.61 -8.38 7.21
CA PRO A 172 5.49 -6.93 7.06
C PRO A 172 6.85 -6.22 6.97
N VAL A 173 6.84 -5.04 6.37
CA VAL A 173 8.06 -4.24 6.12
C VAL A 173 8.85 -3.98 7.41
N PHE A 174 8.16 -3.56 8.47
CA PHE A 174 8.82 -3.24 9.74
C PHE A 174 9.43 -4.48 10.40
N ASN A 175 8.79 -5.64 10.29
CA ASN A 175 9.35 -6.89 10.79
C ASN A 175 10.64 -7.28 10.06
N ASN A 176 10.68 -7.10 8.72
CA ASN A 176 11.91 -7.30 7.97
C ASN A 176 13.00 -6.30 8.35
N MET A 177 12.66 -5.03 8.63
CA MET A 177 13.63 -4.05 9.14
C MET A 177 14.29 -4.50 10.45
N VAL A 178 13.50 -4.98 11.40
CA VAL A 178 14.00 -5.50 12.69
C VAL A 178 14.87 -6.73 12.46
N GLN A 179 14.39 -7.73 11.70
CA GLN A 179 15.14 -8.96 11.42
C GLN A 179 16.47 -8.70 10.69
N GLN A 180 16.53 -7.66 9.86
CA GLN A 180 17.73 -7.28 9.11
C GLN A 180 18.63 -6.30 9.89
N GLY A 181 18.29 -5.94 11.13
CA GLY A 181 19.07 -5.02 11.95
C GLY A 181 19.13 -3.59 11.39
N LEU A 182 18.12 -3.17 10.62
CA LEU A 182 18.05 -1.83 10.03
C LEU A 182 17.55 -0.77 11.00
N VAL A 183 16.90 -1.21 12.08
CA VAL A 183 16.40 -0.36 13.17
C VAL A 183 16.86 -0.91 14.52
N PRO A 184 17.13 -0.05 15.51
CA PRO A 184 17.43 -0.48 16.87
C PRO A 184 16.16 -1.05 17.53
N GLU A 185 16.34 -2.05 18.40
CA GLU A 185 15.32 -2.53 19.36
C GLU A 185 15.08 -1.52 20.49
#